data_AF-A0A2A2I4C9-F1
#
_entry.id   AF-A0A2A2I4C9-F1
#
_cell.length_a   1.000
_cell.length_b   1.000
_cell.length_c   1.000
_cell.angle_alpha   90.00
_cell.angle_beta   90.00
_cell.angle_gamma   90.00
#
_symmetry.space_group_name_H-M   'P 1'
#
loop_
_entity.id
_entity.type
_entity.pdbx_description
1 polymer ?
#
loop_
_entity_poly.entity_id
_entity_poly.type
_entity_poly.pdbx_seq_one_letter_code
_entity_poly.pdbx_strand_id
1 'polypeptide(L)'
;MEINSETVRHERQQRGWTQQHLAEAAGCSLRTVQRIEKQGLASNESVSALCAVFDIERDRLLAGSGGSAAGGDARRVGLLIAAAAAAGAGLGSAMTWLAMSLGGAA
;
A
#
# COMPACT_ATOMS: atom_id res chain seq x y z
N MET A 1 0.09 -15.06 -19.08
CA MET A 1 0.22 -15.21 -17.62
C MET A 1 -0.57 -14.10 -16.97
N GLU A 2 -1.44 -14.43 -16.03
CA GLU A 2 -2.16 -13.44 -15.23
C GLU A 2 -1.23 -12.88 -14.15
N ILE A 3 -1.16 -11.56 -14.06
CA ILE A 3 -0.32 -10.81 -13.12
C ILE A 3 -1.12 -9.68 -12.48
N ASN A 4 -0.68 -9.24 -11.31
CA ASN A 4 -1.28 -8.11 -10.62
C ASN A 4 -0.88 -6.79 -11.33
N SER A 5 -1.82 -6.23 -12.10
CA SER A 5 -1.62 -4.97 -12.83
C SER A 5 -1.38 -3.77 -11.91
N GLU A 6 -1.98 -3.77 -10.72
CA GLU A 6 -1.79 -2.69 -9.74
C GLU A 6 -0.37 -2.69 -9.17
N THR A 7 0.24 -3.86 -8.95
CA THR A 7 1.65 -3.93 -8.55
C THR A 7 2.56 -3.26 -9.59
N VAL A 8 2.37 -3.55 -10.88
CA VAL A 8 3.16 -2.94 -11.96
C VAL A 8 2.99 -1.43 -11.98
N ARG A 9 1.74 -0.96 -11.92
CA ARG A 9 1.41 0.45 -11.90
C ARG A 9 2.01 1.15 -10.67
N HIS A 10 1.96 0.50 -9.52
CA HIS A 10 2.47 1.03 -8.26
C HIS A 10 3.99 1.18 -8.27
N GLU A 11 4.73 0.13 -8.64
CA GLU A 11 6.20 0.16 -8.75
C GLU A 11 6.66 1.23 -9.76
N ARG A 12 5.95 1.36 -10.90
CA ARG A 12 6.21 2.43 -11.86
C ARG A 12 6.01 3.83 -11.25
N GLN A 13 4.93 4.05 -10.52
CA GLN A 13 4.63 5.35 -9.90
C GLN A 13 5.60 5.68 -8.76
N GLN A 14 5.97 4.70 -7.92
CA GLN A 14 6.97 4.90 -6.87
C GLN A 14 8.30 5.41 -7.44
N ARG A 15 8.68 4.94 -8.63
CA ARG A 15 9.90 5.36 -9.34
C ARG A 15 9.74 6.67 -10.14
N GLY A 16 8.56 7.30 -10.12
CA GLY A 16 8.27 8.51 -10.88
C GLY A 16 8.27 8.30 -12.41
N TRP A 17 8.02 7.07 -12.88
CA TRP A 17 8.13 6.74 -14.30
C TRP A 17 6.82 6.92 -15.07
N THR A 18 6.95 7.39 -16.31
CA THR A 18 5.87 7.31 -17.29
C THR A 18 5.74 5.87 -17.81
N GLN A 19 4.61 5.54 -18.45
CA GLN A 19 4.48 4.22 -19.10
C GLN A 19 5.52 4.02 -20.21
N GLN A 20 5.92 5.11 -20.88
CA GLN A 20 6.98 5.12 -21.88
C GLN A 20 8.35 4.78 -21.27
N HIS A 21 8.71 5.39 -20.14
CA HIS A 21 9.95 5.06 -19.43
C HIS A 21 10.00 3.59 -18.99
N LEU A 22 8.88 3.04 -18.50
CA LEU A 22 8.83 1.61 -18.16
C LEU A 22 9.01 0.72 -19.40
N ALA A 23 8.43 1.11 -20.53
CA ALA A 23 8.56 0.36 -21.78
C ALA A 23 10.03 0.30 -22.22
N GLU A 24 10.72 1.43 -22.19
CA GLU A 24 12.14 1.55 -22.51
C GLU A 24 13.01 0.74 -21.54
N ALA A 25 12.79 0.88 -20.23
CA ALA A 25 13.54 0.15 -19.22
C ALA A 25 13.35 -1.38 -19.31
N ALA A 26 12.13 -1.83 -19.59
CA ALA A 26 11.78 -3.24 -19.74
C ALA A 26 12.05 -3.81 -21.13
N GLY A 27 12.57 -3.00 -22.07
CA GLY A 27 12.86 -3.44 -23.44
C GLY A 27 11.62 -3.91 -24.20
N CYS A 28 10.45 -3.32 -23.96
CA CYS A 28 9.19 -3.70 -24.60
C CYS A 28 8.45 -2.49 -25.18
N SER A 29 7.36 -2.73 -25.91
CA SER A 29 6.58 -1.62 -26.51
C SER A 29 5.70 -0.92 -25.47
N LEU A 30 5.41 0.37 -25.67
CA LEU A 30 4.42 1.11 -24.88
C LEU A 30 3.06 0.40 -24.84
N ARG A 31 2.64 -0.20 -25.95
CA ARG A 31 1.39 -0.97 -26.05
C ARG A 31 1.42 -2.20 -25.14
N THR A 32 2.58 -2.83 -24.96
CA THR A 32 2.77 -3.96 -24.05
C THR A 32 2.54 -3.50 -22.61
N VAL A 33 3.17 -2.40 -22.18
CA VAL A 33 2.98 -1.82 -20.84
C VAL A 33 1.52 -1.43 -20.61
N GLN A 34 0.90 -0.72 -21.55
CA GLN A 34 -0.51 -0.34 -21.46
C GLN A 34 -1.45 -1.54 -21.33
N ARG A 35 -1.21 -2.59 -22.12
CA ARG A 35 -1.99 -3.83 -22.06
C ARG A 35 -1.80 -4.53 -20.72
N ILE A 36 -0.58 -4.58 -20.20
CA ILE A 36 -0.26 -5.15 -18.88
C ILE A 36 -0.99 -4.38 -17.78
N GLU A 37 -0.88 -3.05 -17.73
CA GLU A 37 -1.54 -2.24 -16.69
C GLU A 37 -3.07 -2.24 -16.82
N LYS A 38 -3.62 -2.46 -18.01
CA LYS A 38 -5.08 -2.47 -18.23
C LYS A 38 -5.72 -3.85 -18.03
N GLN A 39 -5.04 -4.91 -18.44
CA GLN A 39 -5.63 -6.26 -18.52
C GLN A 39 -4.99 -7.26 -17.55
N GLY A 40 -3.83 -6.94 -16.94
CA GLY A 40 -3.13 -7.88 -16.06
C GLY A 40 -2.56 -9.11 -16.78
N LEU A 41 -2.31 -9.01 -18.09
CA LEU A 41 -1.84 -10.13 -18.90
C LEU A 41 -0.43 -9.87 -19.46
N ALA A 42 0.52 -10.76 -19.16
CA ALA A 42 1.91 -10.68 -19.64
C ALA A 42 2.43 -12.02 -20.17
N SER A 43 3.41 -12.00 -21.07
CA SER A 43 4.20 -13.19 -21.41
C SER A 43 5.21 -13.48 -20.28
N ASN A 44 5.77 -14.69 -20.23
CA ASN A 44 6.77 -15.03 -19.22
C ASN A 44 8.04 -14.15 -19.33
N GLU A 45 8.40 -13.80 -20.58
CA GLU A 45 9.46 -12.84 -20.89
C GLU A 45 9.15 -11.46 -20.29
N SER A 46 7.96 -10.91 -20.55
CA SER A 46 7.57 -9.61 -19.99
C SER A 46 7.55 -9.63 -18.46
N VAL A 47 7.09 -10.72 -17.84
CA VAL A 47 7.14 -10.87 -16.38
C VAL A 47 8.58 -10.84 -15.90
N SER A 48 9.48 -11.58 -16.53
CA SER A 48 10.90 -11.63 -16.13
C SER A 48 11.59 -10.29 -16.32
N ALA A 49 11.30 -9.57 -17.41
CA ALA A 49 11.80 -8.22 -17.64
C ALA A 49 11.30 -7.23 -16.58
N LEU A 50 10.01 -7.27 -16.23
CA LEU A 50 9.44 -6.42 -15.18
C LEU A 50 10.04 -6.73 -13.80
N CYS A 51 10.25 -8.01 -13.47
CA CYS A 51 10.90 -8.41 -12.22
C CYS A 51 12.33 -7.87 -12.14
N ALA A 52 13.11 -7.97 -13.23
CA ALA A 52 14.47 -7.46 -13.29
C ALA A 52 14.53 -5.92 -13.18
N VAL A 53 13.64 -5.21 -13.87
CA VAL A 53 13.60 -3.73 -13.87
C VAL A 53 13.16 -3.19 -12.52
N PHE A 54 12.19 -3.84 -11.87
CA PHE A 54 11.69 -3.43 -10.56
C PHE A 54 12.52 -3.98 -9.40
N ASP A 55 13.43 -4.91 -9.66
CA ASP A 55 14.20 -5.63 -8.64
C ASP A 55 13.29 -6.29 -7.59
N ILE A 56 12.30 -7.05 -8.08
CA ILE A 56 11.32 -7.75 -7.23
C ILE A 56 11.20 -9.22 -7.62
N GLU A 57 10.81 -10.03 -6.64
CA GLU A 57 10.51 -11.44 -6.86
C GLU A 57 9.29 -11.64 -7.76
N ARG A 58 9.34 -12.70 -8.56
CA ARG A 58 8.28 -13.04 -9.52
C ARG A 58 6.94 -13.24 -8.83
N ASP A 59 6.92 -13.87 -7.66
CA ASP A 59 5.70 -14.14 -6.91
C ASP A 59 4.96 -12.84 -6.55
N ARG A 60 5.66 -11.74 -6.26
CA ARG A 60 5.05 -10.43 -5.98
C ARG A 60 4.22 -9.88 -7.15
N LEU A 61 4.55 -10.31 -8.36
CA LEU A 61 3.92 -9.89 -9.62
C LEU A 61 2.75 -10.79 -10.03
N LEU A 62 2.73 -12.06 -9.61
CA LEU A 62 1.70 -13.02 -10.01
C LEU A 62 0.38 -12.81 -9.24
N ALA A 63 -0.75 -12.92 -9.94
CA ALA A 63 -2.08 -12.65 -9.37
C ALA A 63 -2.52 -13.64 -8.26
N GLY A 64 -1.81 -14.76 -8.09
CA GLY A 64 -2.11 -15.80 -7.10
C GLY A 64 -1.34 -15.71 -5.78
N SER A 65 -0.41 -14.77 -5.64
CA SER A 65 0.43 -14.65 -4.45
C SER A 65 -0.20 -13.63 -3.51
N GLY A 66 -0.91 -14.10 -2.49
CA GLY A 66 -1.63 -13.28 -1.49
C GLY A 66 -0.75 -12.42 -0.56
N GLY A 67 0.32 -11.81 -1.06
CA GLY A 67 1.18 -10.88 -0.33
C GLY A 67 0.58 -9.47 -0.28
N SER A 68 -0.53 -9.30 0.42
CA SER A 68 -1.09 -7.99 0.76
C SER A 68 -0.18 -7.28 1.77
N ALA A 69 0.86 -6.60 1.29
CA ALA A 69 1.83 -5.87 2.12
C ALA A 69 1.59 -4.34 2.15
N ALA A 70 0.54 -3.83 1.50
CA ALA A 70 0.25 -2.39 1.46
C ALA A 70 -0.72 -1.91 2.57
N GLY A 71 -1.35 -2.82 3.31
CA GLY A 71 -2.36 -2.49 4.32
C GLY A 71 -1.84 -2.28 5.75
N GLY A 72 -0.55 -2.51 6.01
CA GLY A 72 0.02 -2.50 7.35
C GLY A 72 0.11 -1.11 7.99
N ASP A 73 0.58 -0.12 7.22
CA ASP A 73 0.93 1.19 7.78
C ASP A 73 -0.30 2.04 8.08
N ALA A 74 -1.29 2.05 7.20
CA ALA A 74 -2.55 2.77 7.43
C ALA A 74 -3.33 2.21 8.65
N ARG A 75 -3.33 0.88 8.83
CA ARG A 75 -3.96 0.24 9.99
C ARG A 75 -3.25 0.55 11.30
N ARG A 76 -1.90 0.57 11.29
CA ARG A 76 -1.08 0.91 12.46
C ARG A 76 -1.32 2.35 12.89
N VAL A 77 -1.32 3.30 11.95
CA VAL A 77 -1.61 4.72 12.24
C VAL A 77 -3.01 4.89 12.80
N GLY A 78 -4.03 4.25 12.20
CA GLY A 78 -5.40 4.27 12.73
C GLY A 78 -5.50 3.73 14.17
N LEU A 79 -4.77 2.65 14.47
CA LEU A 79 -4.75 2.04 15.81
C LEU A 79 -4.07 2.94 16.85
N LEU A 80 -2.98 3.63 16.48
CA LEU A 80 -2.28 4.57 17.36
C LEU A 80 -3.14 5.80 17.67
N ILE A 81 -3.86 6.34 16.68
CA ILE A 81 -4.77 7.48 16.89
C ILE A 81 -5.93 7.07 17.82
N ALA A 82 -6.53 5.90 17.61
CA ALA A 82 -7.60 5.38 18.45
C ALA A 82 -7.15 5.16 19.91
N ALA A 83 -5.95 4.60 20.10
CA ALA A 83 -5.38 4.40 21.44
C ALA A 83 -5.09 5.72 22.16
N ALA A 84 -4.53 6.72 21.46
CA ALA A 84 -4.28 8.04 22.02
C ALA A 84 -5.58 8.77 22.41
N ALA A 85 -6.62 8.67 21.58
CA ALA A 85 -7.94 9.26 21.87
C ALA A 85 -8.60 8.62 23.11
N ALA A 86 -8.54 7.30 23.24
CA ALA A 86 -9.08 6.58 24.40
C ALA A 86 -8.37 6.96 25.71
N ALA A 87 -7.04 7.09 25.69
CA ALA A 87 -6.26 7.52 26.85
C ALA A 87 -6.61 8.97 27.28
N GLY A 88 -6.78 9.88 26.33
CA GLY A 88 -7.16 11.27 26.61
C GLY A 88 -8.55 11.39 27.24
N ALA A 89 -9.54 10.65 26.72
CA ALA A 89 -10.89 10.64 27.27
C ALA A 89 -10.91 10.08 28.70
N GLY A 90 -10.17 9.00 28.98
CA GLY A 90 -10.09 8.41 30.32
C GLY A 90 -9.55 9.38 31.38
N LEU A 91 -8.47 10.10 31.07
CA LEU A 91 -7.89 11.10 31.97
C LEU A 91 -8.83 12.29 32.20
N GLY A 92 -9.44 12.81 31.13
CA GLY A 92 -10.37 13.94 31.22
C GLY A 92 -11.63 13.61 32.02
N SER A 93 -12.24 12.44 31.79
CA SER A 93 -13.40 11.97 32.54
C SER A 93 -13.07 11.73 34.02
N ALA A 94 -11.90 11.15 34.33
CA ALA A 94 -11.46 10.96 35.71
C ALA A 94 -11.23 12.29 36.44
N MET A 95 -10.60 13.26 35.77
CA MET A 95 -10.33 14.59 36.35
C MET A 95 -11.62 15.38 36.59
N THR A 96 -12.58 15.28 35.66
CA THR A 96 -13.91 15.92 35.79
C THR A 96 -14.69 15.28 36.95
N TRP A 97 -14.71 13.95 37.03
CA TRP A 97 -15.38 13.22 38.11
C TRP A 97 -14.78 13.55 39.48
N LEU A 98 -13.44 13.62 39.59
CA LEU A 98 -12.76 13.99 40.83
C LEU A 98 -13.12 15.41 41.28
N ALA A 99 -13.10 16.37 40.36
CA ALA A 99 -13.47 17.76 40.64
C ALA A 99 -14.92 17.89 41.13
N MET A 100 -15.84 17.13 40.52
CA MET A 100 -17.25 17.08 40.94
C MET A 100 -17.43 16.41 42.31
N SER A 101 -16.64 15.37 42.61
CA SER A 101 -16.75 14.62 43.88
C SER A 101 -16.25 15.39 45.12
N LEU A 102 -15.32 16.33 44.94
CA LEU A 102 -14.73 17.12 46.03
C LEU A 102 -15.50 18.43 46.30
N GLY A 103 -16.26 18.94 45.33
CA GLY A 103 -16.98 20.22 45.43
C GLY A 103 -18.40 20.15 46.01
N GLY A 104 -18.92 18.97 46.32
CA GLY A 104 -20.32 18.77 46.76
C GLY A 104 -20.56 18.80 48.27
N ALA A 105 -19.62 19.28 49.10
CA ALA A 105 -19.70 19.22 50.56
C ALA A 105 -19.64 20.60 51.25
N ALA A 106 -20.28 21.61 50.66
CA ALA A 106 -20.49 22.92 51.30
C ALA A 106 -21.98 23.31 51.25
#